data_AF-A0A556SSK4-F1
#
_entry.id   AF-A0A556SSK4-F1
#
_cell.length_a   1.000
_cell.length_b   1.000
_cell.length_c   1.000
_cell.angle_alpha   90.00
_cell.angle_beta   90.00
_cell.angle_gamma   90.00
#
_symmetry.space_group_name_H-M   'P 1'
#
loop_
_entity.id
_entity.type
_entity.pdbx_description
1 polymer ?
#
loop_
_entity_poly.entity_id
_entity_poly.type
_entity_poly.pdbx_seq_one_letter_code
_entity_poly.pdbx_strand_id
1 'polypeptide(L)'
;MESQFQLTNSKDIIAYLAQQFPNCFTLEGEAKPLKIGIFQDILSRLDSEALSKTKLRVALRGYTMSWRYLYSIKEGAHRIDLDGNPDEIISKEQMEYAQQQLKESKQKAKERLKERTQKEKRKNPRPPVKKAKTLKVGDYVKVILGNKPLKVQIINIEKEHIKVNVGSGMELTVKPEHIITK
;
A
#
# COMPACT_ATOMS: atom_id res chain seq x y z
N MET A 1 4.92 34.07 24.59
CA MET A 1 4.14 32.82 24.56
C MET A 1 3.74 32.63 23.11
N GLU A 2 4.59 31.98 22.32
CA GLU A 2 4.31 31.70 20.90
C GLU A 2 4.69 30.25 20.62
N SER A 3 3.68 29.49 20.26
CA SER A 3 3.68 28.04 20.23
C SER A 3 4.58 27.54 19.11
N GLN A 4 5.66 26.86 19.48
CA GLN A 4 6.52 26.11 18.57
C GLN A 4 5.72 24.99 17.88
N PHE A 5 5.10 25.28 16.74
CA PHE A 5 4.59 24.26 15.83
C PHE A 5 5.75 23.63 15.07
N GLN A 6 6.65 22.97 15.79
CA GLN A 6 7.72 22.20 15.16
C GLN A 6 7.09 20.98 14.49
N LEU A 7 7.06 21.00 13.15
CA LEU A 7 6.73 19.81 12.37
C LEU A 7 7.66 18.66 12.81
N THR A 8 7.07 17.58 13.35
CA THR A 8 7.82 16.43 13.90
C THR A 8 8.02 15.34 12.87
N ASN A 9 7.06 15.17 11.97
CA ASN A 9 7.03 14.09 11.00
C ASN A 9 7.74 14.50 9.71
N SER A 10 8.62 13.63 9.20
CA SER A 10 9.34 13.88 7.95
C SER A 10 8.41 14.15 6.76
N LYS A 11 7.23 13.51 6.73
CA LYS A 11 6.25 13.71 5.66
C LYS A 11 5.63 15.11 5.69
N ASP A 12 5.29 15.58 6.88
CA ASP A 12 4.65 16.89 7.06
C ASP A 12 5.64 18.01 6.75
N ILE A 13 6.92 17.81 7.08
CA ILE A 13 8.00 18.72 6.69
C ILE A 13 8.10 18.82 5.16
N ILE A 14 8.09 17.69 4.45
CA ILE A 14 8.14 17.69 2.98
C ILE A 14 6.88 18.32 2.38
N ALA A 15 5.70 18.06 2.95
CA ALA A 15 4.46 18.67 2.50
C ALA A 15 4.48 20.19 2.67
N TYR A 16 4.98 20.68 3.80
CA TYR A 16 5.18 22.11 4.03
C TYR A 16 6.20 22.71 3.05
N LEU A 17 7.32 22.04 2.80
CA LEU A 17 8.30 22.48 1.79
C LEU A 17 7.70 22.50 0.38
N ALA A 18 6.82 21.56 0.02
CA ALA A 18 6.13 21.56 -1.26
C ALA A 18 5.10 22.70 -1.39
N GLN A 19 4.52 23.16 -0.28
CA GLN A 19 3.66 24.35 -0.27
C GLN A 19 4.48 25.64 -0.45
N GLN A 20 5.64 25.74 0.20
CA GLN A 20 6.51 26.92 0.10
C GLN A 20 7.28 26.98 -1.22
N PHE A 21 7.71 25.82 -1.73
CA PHE A 21 8.56 25.68 -2.92
C PHE A 21 7.96 24.65 -3.90
N PRO A 22 6.84 24.97 -4.56
CA PRO A 22 6.12 24.03 -5.44
C PRO A 22 6.93 23.64 -6.68
N ASN A 23 7.87 24.48 -7.10
CA ASN A 23 8.71 24.21 -8.27
C ASN A 23 9.78 23.15 -7.99
N CYS A 24 10.25 23.09 -6.74
CA CYS A 24 11.35 22.23 -6.29
C CYS A 24 10.83 20.92 -5.68
N PHE A 25 9.84 21.01 -4.78
CA PHE A 25 9.30 19.87 -4.07
C PHE A 25 7.91 19.50 -4.60
N THR A 26 7.72 18.23 -4.90
CA THR A 26 6.44 17.70 -5.40
C THR A 26 5.85 16.74 -4.37
N LEU A 27 4.60 16.97 -3.95
CA LEU A 27 3.87 16.06 -3.07
C LEU A 27 3.38 14.83 -3.85
N GLU A 28 2.86 15.07 -5.05
CA GLU A 28 2.27 14.06 -5.92
C GLU A 28 2.88 14.20 -7.32
N GLY A 29 3.74 13.26 -7.69
CA GLY A 29 4.33 13.18 -9.02
C GLY A 29 5.70 12.51 -9.02
N GLU A 30 6.45 12.77 -10.09
CA GLU A 30 7.88 12.47 -10.15
C GLU A 30 8.65 13.52 -9.34
N ALA A 31 9.47 13.07 -8.41
CA ALA A 31 10.25 13.98 -7.57
C ALA A 31 11.40 14.56 -8.37
N LYS A 32 11.55 15.87 -8.45
CA LYS A 32 12.63 16.50 -9.21
C LYS A 32 14.01 16.28 -8.55
N PRO A 33 15.11 16.15 -9.33
CA PRO A 33 16.46 16.07 -8.78
C PRO A 33 16.83 17.41 -8.12
N LEU A 34 17.21 17.38 -6.86
CA LEU A 34 17.48 18.58 -6.07
C LEU A 34 18.92 19.05 -6.24
N LYS A 35 19.11 20.37 -6.18
CA LYS A 35 20.42 21.02 -6.07
C LYS A 35 21.23 20.49 -4.88
N ILE A 36 22.54 20.36 -5.07
CA ILE A 36 23.44 19.99 -3.99
C ILE A 36 23.51 21.14 -2.99
N GLY A 37 23.34 20.84 -1.71
CA GLY A 37 23.37 21.87 -0.67
C GLY A 37 22.05 22.62 -0.47
N ILE A 38 20.94 22.19 -1.10
CA ILE A 38 19.62 22.84 -0.97
C ILE A 38 19.13 23.03 0.47
N PHE A 39 19.66 22.25 1.42
CA PHE A 39 19.42 22.43 2.84
C PHE A 39 19.81 23.84 3.34
N GLN A 40 20.93 24.39 2.88
CA GLN A 40 21.38 25.72 3.27
C GLN A 40 20.47 26.78 2.68
N ASP A 41 20.14 26.66 1.39
CA ASP A 41 19.23 27.56 0.68
C ASP A 41 17.85 27.61 1.39
N ILE A 42 17.34 26.46 1.87
CA ILE A 42 16.07 26.40 2.63
C ILE A 42 16.20 27.15 3.96
N LEU A 43 17.30 26.99 4.68
CA LEU A 43 17.51 27.68 5.97
C LEU A 43 17.71 29.19 5.79
N SER A 44 18.25 29.62 4.66
CA SER A 44 18.41 31.04 4.34
C SER A 44 17.09 31.71 3.95
N ARG A 45 16.17 30.96 3.31
CA ARG A 45 14.88 31.50 2.88
C ARG A 45 13.79 31.38 3.94
N LEU A 46 13.82 30.30 4.72
CA LEU A 46 12.83 30.00 5.72
C LEU A 46 13.38 30.36 7.11
N ASP A 47 12.75 31.32 7.78
CA ASP A 47 13.15 31.68 9.14
C ASP A 47 13.06 30.46 10.06
N SER A 48 14.14 30.24 10.82
CA SER A 48 14.47 28.98 11.51
C SER A 48 13.50 28.57 12.63
N GLU A 49 12.40 29.29 12.85
CA GLU A 49 11.46 29.09 13.95
C GLU A 49 10.41 27.99 13.67
N ALA A 50 10.07 27.75 12.41
CA ALA A 50 9.07 26.73 12.05
C ALA A 50 9.63 25.29 11.98
N LEU A 51 10.93 25.13 11.69
CA LEU A 51 11.54 23.83 11.38
C LEU A 51 12.86 23.60 12.14
N SER A 52 12.93 22.47 12.84
CA SER A 52 14.20 22.02 13.45
C SER A 52 15.18 21.53 12.36
N LYS A 53 16.41 22.09 12.34
CA LYS A 53 17.49 21.73 11.41
C LYS A 53 17.75 20.23 11.31
N THR A 54 17.71 19.54 12.45
CA THR A 54 17.93 18.08 12.52
C THR A 54 16.81 17.33 11.81
N LYS A 55 15.56 17.70 12.06
CA LYS A 55 14.38 17.08 11.44
C LYS A 55 14.35 17.35 9.93
N LEU A 56 14.69 18.58 9.51
CA LEU A 56 14.79 18.93 8.10
C LEU A 56 15.81 18.05 7.38
N ARG A 57 16.99 17.81 7.97
CA ARG A 57 18.00 16.91 7.38
C ARG A 57 17.48 15.47 7.25
N VAL A 58 16.81 14.96 8.28
CA VAL A 58 16.20 13.61 8.25
C VAL A 58 15.11 13.52 7.18
N ALA A 59 14.28 14.56 7.06
CA ALA A 59 13.22 14.63 6.05
C ALA A 59 13.79 14.65 4.63
N LEU A 60 14.77 15.52 4.35
CA LEU A 60 15.44 15.59 3.05
C LEU A 60 16.14 14.26 2.70
N ARG A 61 16.82 13.64 3.66
CA ARG A 61 17.41 12.31 3.46
C ARG A 61 16.36 11.26 3.13
N GLY A 62 15.20 11.30 3.79
CA GLY A 62 14.07 10.43 3.48
C GLY A 62 13.51 10.66 2.07
N TYR A 63 13.41 11.93 1.66
CA TYR A 63 12.95 12.32 0.33
C TYR A 63 13.89 11.81 -0.77
N THR A 64 15.20 12.03 -0.62
CA THR A 64 16.19 11.61 -1.64
C THR A 64 16.43 10.11 -1.70
N MET A 65 16.10 9.37 -0.63
CA MET A 65 16.13 7.90 -0.62
C MET A 65 14.82 7.26 -1.09
N SER A 66 13.79 8.06 -1.36
CA SER A 66 12.53 7.58 -1.89
C SER A 66 12.72 7.02 -3.31
N TRP A 67 12.03 5.93 -3.63
CA TRP A 67 12.07 5.36 -4.98
C TRP A 67 11.65 6.39 -6.03
N ARG A 68 10.71 7.28 -5.70
CA ARG A 68 10.26 8.36 -6.60
C ARG A 68 11.43 9.27 -7.00
N TYR A 69 12.31 9.60 -6.06
CA TYR A 69 13.46 10.46 -6.30
C TYR A 69 14.53 9.74 -7.13
N LEU A 70 14.85 8.50 -6.76
CA LEU A 70 15.86 7.70 -7.47
C LEU A 70 15.49 7.45 -8.94
N TYR A 71 14.19 7.37 -9.27
CA TYR A 71 13.73 7.25 -10.66
C TYR A 71 13.90 8.51 -11.51
N SER A 72 13.87 9.68 -10.89
CA SER A 72 13.98 10.96 -11.60
C SER A 72 15.41 11.33 -11.94
N ILE A 73 16.39 10.65 -11.33
CA ILE A 73 17.80 10.79 -11.67
C ILE A 73 18.03 10.11 -13.03
N LYS A 74 18.05 10.92 -14.08
CA LYS A 74 18.33 10.51 -15.46
C LYS A 74 19.59 11.24 -15.94
N GLU A 75 20.30 10.61 -16.87
CA GLU A 75 21.45 11.23 -17.51
C GLU A 75 21.02 12.52 -18.22
N GLY A 76 21.79 13.60 -18.03
CA GLY A 76 21.50 14.88 -18.68
C GLY A 76 20.36 15.69 -18.06
N ALA A 77 19.71 15.19 -17.00
CA ALA A 77 18.75 16.00 -16.26
C ALA A 77 19.45 17.08 -15.44
N HIS A 78 18.86 18.28 -15.39
CA HIS A 78 19.35 19.36 -14.53
C HIS A 78 18.79 19.22 -13.13
N ARG A 79 19.65 19.41 -12.12
CA ARG A 79 19.23 19.64 -10.74
C ARG A 79 18.49 20.95 -10.66
N ILE A 80 17.52 21.00 -9.76
CA ILE A 80 16.61 22.13 -9.63
C ILE A 80 16.84 22.79 -8.27
N ASP A 81 16.94 24.12 -8.28
CA ASP A 81 17.02 24.95 -7.09
C ASP A 81 15.63 25.19 -6.45
N LEU A 82 15.56 26.03 -5.42
CA LEU A 82 14.28 26.31 -4.73
C LEU A 82 13.29 27.08 -5.59
N ASP A 83 13.78 27.93 -6.49
CA ASP A 83 12.97 28.79 -7.34
C ASP A 83 12.50 28.07 -8.62
N GLY A 84 13.14 26.93 -8.96
CA GLY A 84 12.82 26.11 -10.12
C GLY A 84 13.84 26.22 -11.26
N ASN A 85 14.96 26.92 -11.06
CA ASN A 85 15.99 27.08 -12.09
C ASN A 85 16.86 25.82 -12.20
N PRO A 86 17.30 25.49 -13.43
CA PRO A 86 18.28 24.44 -13.64
C PRO A 86 19.65 24.89 -13.13
N ASP A 87 20.26 24.03 -12.32
CA ASP A 87 21.60 24.19 -11.77
C ASP A 87 22.52 23.14 -12.46
N GLU A 88 23.08 22.21 -11.70
CA GLU A 88 24.06 21.23 -12.20
C GLU A 88 23.42 20.06 -12.99
N ILE A 89 24.12 19.58 -14.02
CA ILE A 89 23.70 18.42 -14.82
C ILE A 89 24.09 17.12 -14.10
N ILE A 90 23.20 16.14 -14.11
CA ILE A 90 23.46 14.81 -13.57
C ILE A 90 24.40 14.04 -14.50
N SER A 91 25.58 13.68 -13.96
CA SER A 91 26.56 12.82 -14.62
C SER A 91 26.09 11.36 -14.69
N LYS A 92 26.62 10.60 -15.66
CA LYS A 92 26.37 9.16 -15.84
C LYS A 92 26.64 8.36 -14.56
N GLU A 93 27.73 8.67 -13.86
CA GLU A 93 28.12 7.99 -12.62
C GLU A 93 27.06 8.15 -11.52
N GLN A 94 26.47 9.35 -11.40
CA GLN A 94 25.43 9.62 -10.41
C GLN A 94 24.14 8.87 -10.72
N MET A 95 23.83 8.72 -12.01
CA MET A 95 22.69 7.93 -12.48
C MET A 95 22.89 6.44 -12.20
N GLU A 96 24.06 5.88 -12.48
CA GLU A 96 24.36 4.48 -12.20
C GLU A 96 24.27 4.17 -10.70
N TYR A 97 24.83 5.05 -9.87
CA TYR A 97 24.73 4.94 -8.42
C TYR A 97 23.27 4.95 -7.95
N ALA A 98 22.43 5.85 -8.47
CA ALA A 98 21.02 5.91 -8.14
C ALA A 98 20.26 4.64 -8.56
N GLN A 99 20.56 4.08 -9.74
CA GLN A 99 19.97 2.82 -10.20
C GLN A 99 20.39 1.63 -9.33
N GLN A 100 21.65 1.57 -8.91
CA GLN A 100 22.14 0.53 -8.01
C GLN A 100 21.42 0.61 -6.65
N GLN A 101 21.31 1.81 -6.08
CA GLN A 101 20.59 2.06 -4.84
C GLN A 101 19.11 1.64 -4.92
N LEU A 102 18.47 1.88 -6.06
CA LEU A 102 17.08 1.50 -6.31
C LEU A 102 16.91 -0.02 -6.36
N LYS A 103 17.84 -0.74 -7.01
CA LYS A 103 17.85 -2.22 -7.04
C LYS A 103 18.01 -2.80 -5.64
N GLU A 104 18.98 -2.32 -4.87
CA GLU A 104 19.24 -2.77 -3.50
C GLU A 104 18.07 -2.49 -2.56
N SER A 105 17.48 -1.28 -2.65
CA SER A 105 16.33 -0.88 -1.84
C SER A 105 15.09 -1.75 -2.12
N LYS A 106 14.83 -2.08 -3.39
CA LYS A 106 13.74 -3.00 -3.78
C LYS A 106 13.96 -4.41 -3.25
N GLN A 107 15.19 -4.93 -3.31
CA GLN A 107 15.53 -6.25 -2.79
C GLN A 107 15.31 -6.31 -1.27
N LYS A 108 15.86 -5.34 -0.53
CA LYS A 108 15.65 -5.23 0.93
C LYS A 108 14.18 -5.09 1.30
N ALA A 109 13.39 -4.34 0.53
CA ALA A 109 11.96 -4.20 0.77
C ALA A 109 11.21 -5.53 0.55
N LYS A 110 11.57 -6.30 -0.49
CA LYS A 110 11.00 -7.62 -0.78
C LYS A 110 11.31 -8.63 0.32
N GLU A 111 12.53 -8.63 0.84
CA GLU A 111 12.93 -9.48 1.97
C GLU A 111 12.17 -9.14 3.25
N ARG A 112 12.14 -7.85 3.62
CA ARG A 112 11.37 -7.38 4.79
C ARG A 112 9.88 -7.71 4.68
N LEU A 113 9.30 -7.65 3.47
CA LEU A 113 7.91 -8.03 3.26
C LEU A 113 7.71 -9.53 3.51
N LYS A 114 8.57 -10.39 2.94
CA LYS A 114 8.51 -11.85 3.15
C LYS A 114 8.62 -12.20 4.64
N GLU A 115 9.56 -11.60 5.35
CA GLU A 115 9.74 -11.82 6.79
C GLU A 115 8.52 -11.39 7.60
N ARG A 116 7.94 -10.21 7.28
CA ARG A 116 6.72 -9.73 7.95
C ARG A 116 5.56 -10.68 7.73
N THR A 117 5.31 -11.11 6.48
CA THR A 117 4.24 -12.05 6.16
C THR A 117 4.46 -13.41 6.83
N GLN A 118 5.70 -13.89 6.94
CA GLN A 118 6.00 -15.14 7.63
C GLN A 118 5.79 -15.02 9.15
N LYS A 119 6.23 -13.91 9.77
CA LYS A 119 6.00 -13.64 11.20
C LYS A 119 4.51 -13.47 11.50
N GLU A 120 3.75 -12.83 10.62
CA GLU A 120 2.31 -12.64 10.77
C GLU A 120 1.53 -13.96 10.65
N LYS A 121 1.90 -14.82 9.68
CA LYS A 121 1.37 -16.20 9.58
C LYS A 121 1.69 -17.06 10.80
N ARG A 122 2.85 -16.86 11.43
CA ARG A 122 3.24 -17.56 12.67
C ARG A 122 2.48 -17.07 13.90
N LYS A 123 2.16 -15.77 13.99
CA LYS A 123 1.46 -15.17 15.14
C LYS A 123 -0.06 -15.34 15.09
N ASN A 124 -0.67 -15.30 13.90
CA ASN A 124 -2.09 -15.52 13.70
C ASN A 124 -2.31 -16.48 12.54
N PRO A 125 -2.39 -17.80 12.80
CA PRO A 125 -2.90 -18.74 11.81
C PRO A 125 -4.41 -18.50 11.67
N ARG A 126 -4.80 -17.41 10.99
CA ARG A 126 -6.20 -17.28 10.55
C ARG A 126 -6.46 -18.48 9.62
N PRO A 127 -7.48 -19.30 9.88
CA PRO A 127 -7.83 -20.36 8.97
C PRO A 127 -8.06 -19.74 7.59
N PRO A 128 -7.63 -20.39 6.49
CA PRO A 128 -7.89 -19.89 5.16
C PRO A 128 -9.40 -19.66 5.07
N VAL A 129 -9.80 -18.43 4.72
CA VAL A 129 -11.20 -18.12 4.42
C VAL A 129 -11.59 -19.09 3.32
N LYS A 130 -12.33 -20.14 3.68
CA LYS A 130 -12.78 -21.16 2.73
C LYS A 130 -13.60 -20.39 1.70
N LYS A 131 -13.09 -20.29 0.48
CA LYS A 131 -13.85 -19.82 -0.68
C LYS A 131 -15.18 -20.56 -0.65
N ALA A 132 -16.30 -19.84 -0.64
CA ALA A 132 -17.63 -20.41 -0.60
C ALA A 132 -17.70 -21.55 -1.62
N LYS A 133 -17.89 -22.79 -1.16
CA LYS A 133 -18.06 -23.94 -2.05
C LYS A 133 -19.30 -23.67 -2.88
N THR A 134 -19.13 -23.51 -4.19
CA THR A 134 -20.24 -23.47 -5.13
C THR A 134 -20.96 -24.81 -5.06
N LEU A 135 -22.19 -24.83 -4.56
CA LEU A 135 -23.02 -26.03 -4.47
C LEU A 135 -23.39 -26.49 -5.89
N LYS A 136 -23.20 -27.78 -6.18
CA LYS A 136 -23.56 -28.38 -7.46
C LYS A 136 -24.80 -29.25 -7.32
N VAL A 137 -25.57 -29.35 -8.40
CA VAL A 137 -26.65 -30.33 -8.52
C VAL A 137 -26.06 -31.73 -8.32
N GLY A 138 -26.67 -32.52 -7.44
CA GLY A 138 -26.17 -33.83 -7.02
C GLY A 138 -25.40 -33.83 -5.69
N ASP A 139 -25.03 -32.67 -5.13
CA ASP A 139 -24.42 -32.60 -3.80
C ASP A 139 -25.43 -32.95 -2.70
N TYR A 140 -24.95 -33.65 -1.66
CA TYR A 140 -25.72 -33.94 -0.46
C TYR A 140 -25.61 -32.79 0.52
N VAL A 141 -26.73 -32.18 0.87
CA VAL A 141 -26.80 -31.09 1.85
C VAL A 141 -27.70 -31.47 3.02
N LYS A 142 -27.46 -30.86 4.18
CA LYS A 142 -28.33 -31.04 5.34
C LYS A 142 -29.41 -29.97 5.32
N VAL A 143 -30.65 -30.39 5.16
CA VAL A 143 -31.80 -29.50 5.25
C VAL A 143 -32.44 -29.64 6.63
N ILE A 144 -32.80 -28.51 7.24
CA ILE A 144 -33.54 -28.49 8.50
C ILE A 144 -35.03 -28.60 8.17
N LEU A 145 -35.66 -29.71 8.54
CA LEU A 145 -37.12 -29.88 8.48
C LEU A 145 -37.63 -29.99 9.91
N GLY A 146 -38.34 -28.96 10.37
CA GLY A 146 -38.75 -28.83 11.77
C GLY A 146 -37.56 -28.65 12.71
N ASN A 147 -37.21 -29.69 13.48
CA ASN A 147 -36.17 -29.65 14.52
C ASN A 147 -35.08 -30.73 14.36
N LYS A 148 -35.02 -31.42 13.21
CA LYS A 148 -34.03 -32.46 12.92
C LYS A 148 -33.36 -32.22 11.56
N PRO A 149 -32.02 -32.26 11.47
CA PRO A 149 -31.31 -32.11 10.21
C PRO A 149 -31.34 -33.41 9.41
N LEU A 150 -31.85 -33.35 8.17
CA LEU A 150 -31.94 -34.50 7.27
C LEU A 150 -30.96 -34.33 6.11
N LYS A 151 -30.20 -35.38 5.78
CA LYS A 151 -29.30 -35.39 4.63
C LYS A 151 -30.12 -35.68 3.38
N VAL A 152 -30.11 -34.76 2.42
CA VAL A 152 -30.91 -34.85 1.19
C VAL A 152 -30.04 -34.48 -0.01
N GLN A 153 -30.40 -34.99 -1.19
CA GLN A 153 -29.65 -34.71 -2.42
C GLN A 153 -30.30 -33.55 -3.18
N ILE A 154 -29.49 -32.60 -3.64
CA ILE A 154 -29.96 -31.50 -4.48
C ILE A 154 -30.27 -32.03 -5.89
N ILE A 155 -31.54 -31.95 -6.30
CA ILE A 155 -31.98 -32.28 -7.67
C ILE A 155 -31.84 -31.06 -8.58
N ASN A 156 -32.20 -29.87 -8.10
CA ASN A 156 -32.13 -28.66 -8.90
C ASN A 156 -31.92 -27.42 -8.03
N ILE A 157 -31.14 -26.46 -8.54
CA ILE A 157 -30.79 -25.20 -7.88
C ILE A 157 -31.36 -24.07 -8.74
N GLU A 158 -32.49 -23.50 -8.32
CA GLU A 158 -33.01 -22.26 -8.87
C GLU A 158 -32.58 -21.11 -7.95
N LYS A 159 -32.41 -19.90 -8.49
CA LYS A 159 -31.82 -18.75 -7.76
C LYS A 159 -32.55 -18.40 -6.44
N GLU A 160 -33.81 -18.77 -6.33
CA GLU A 160 -34.69 -18.43 -5.22
C GLU A 160 -35.18 -19.67 -4.44
N HIS A 161 -35.15 -20.85 -5.06
CA HIS A 161 -35.68 -22.11 -4.52
C HIS A 161 -34.79 -23.30 -4.90
N ILE A 162 -34.48 -24.18 -3.93
CA ILE A 162 -33.69 -25.39 -4.17
C ILE A 162 -34.59 -26.60 -4.00
N LYS A 163 -34.67 -27.45 -5.03
CA LYS A 163 -35.44 -28.70 -4.98
C LYS A 163 -34.53 -29.83 -4.50
N VAL A 164 -34.91 -30.45 -3.39
CA VAL A 164 -34.16 -31.55 -2.78
C VAL A 164 -34.99 -32.84 -2.76
N ASN A 165 -34.34 -33.99 -2.99
CA ASN A 165 -34.97 -35.30 -2.86
C ASN A 165 -34.80 -35.81 -1.43
N VAL A 166 -35.92 -36.16 -0.78
CA VAL A 166 -35.92 -36.59 0.62
C VAL A 166 -35.89 -38.12 0.78
N GLY A 167 -35.72 -38.88 -0.31
CA GLY A 167 -35.86 -40.33 -0.32
C GLY A 167 -37.33 -40.73 -0.29
N SER A 168 -37.66 -41.82 -1.01
CA SER A 168 -39.06 -42.28 -1.23
C SER A 168 -39.92 -41.35 -2.10
N GLY A 169 -39.37 -40.83 -3.21
CA GLY A 169 -40.14 -40.15 -4.26
C GLY A 169 -40.74 -38.79 -3.88
N MET A 170 -40.37 -38.23 -2.74
CA MET A 170 -40.90 -36.97 -2.23
C MET A 170 -39.93 -35.82 -2.51
N GLU A 171 -40.38 -34.82 -3.27
CA GLU A 171 -39.61 -33.62 -3.63
C GLU A 171 -40.01 -32.46 -2.72
N LEU A 172 -39.02 -31.77 -2.15
CA LEU A 172 -39.26 -30.65 -1.25
C LEU A 172 -38.56 -29.39 -1.76
N THR A 173 -39.32 -28.30 -1.86
CA THR A 173 -38.82 -27.00 -2.30
C THR A 173 -38.39 -26.21 -1.07
N VAL A 174 -37.09 -25.94 -0.95
CA VAL A 174 -36.48 -25.37 0.25
C VAL A 174 -35.75 -24.08 -0.11
N LYS A 175 -35.93 -23.03 0.71
CA LYS A 175 -35.15 -21.80 0.59
C LYS A 175 -33.69 -22.04 0.97
N PRO A 176 -32.72 -21.38 0.32
CA PRO A 176 -31.30 -21.56 0.59
C PRO A 176 -30.90 -21.31 2.06
N GLU A 177 -31.70 -20.52 2.80
CA GLU A 177 -31.52 -20.21 4.22
C GLU A 177 -31.59 -21.44 5.15
N HIS A 178 -32.32 -22.49 4.77
CA HIS A 178 -32.52 -23.69 5.60
C HIS A 178 -31.53 -24.83 5.26
N ILE A 179 -30.54 -24.54 4.42
CA ILE A 179 -29.51 -25.49 3.97
C ILE A 179 -28.23 -25.27 4.75
N ILE A 180 -27.80 -26.27 5.51
CA ILE A 180 -26.49 -26.28 6.17
C ILE A 180 -25.51 -27.06 5.31
N THR A 181 -24.54 -26.35 4.74
CA THR A 181 -23.37 -26.94 4.08
C THR A 181 -22.27 -27.17 5.11
N LYS A 182 -21.76 -28.40 5.26
CA LYS A 182 -20.58 -28.67 6.10
C LYS A 182 -19.44 -29.24 5.25
#